data_AF-A0AAD1YI40-F1
#
_entry.id   AF-A0AAD1YI40-F1
#
_cell.length_a   1.000
_cell.length_b   1.000
_cell.length_c   1.000
_cell.angle_alpha   90.00
_cell.angle_beta   90.00
_cell.angle_gamma   90.00
#
_symmetry.space_group_name_H-M   'P 1'
#
loop_
_entity.id
_entity.type
_entity.pdbx_description
1 polymer ?
#
loop_
_entity_poly.entity_id
_entity_poly.type
_entity_poly.pdbx_seq_one_letter_code
_entity_poly.pdbx_strand_id
1 'polypeptide(L)'
;MESLQKSLEEKSLGTREHTERVTEYALNIGRVMKLKTSELDELILSAELHDIGKIAINEEVLLKKGNLTDEEFEIMKAHAEKGYRIINASSELV
;
A
#
# COMPACT_ATOMS: atom_id res chain seq x y z
N MET A 1 -7.72 8.89 -7.02
CA MET A 1 -7.36 7.52 -6.56
C MET A 1 -6.83 6.62 -7.68
N GLU A 2 -7.58 6.41 -8.77
CA GLU A 2 -7.16 5.50 -9.86
C GLU A 2 -5.75 5.78 -10.41
N SER A 3 -5.34 7.06 -10.50
CA SER A 3 -4.00 7.44 -10.95
C SER A 3 -2.88 6.92 -10.05
N LEU A 4 -3.06 6.95 -8.72
CA LEU A 4 -2.08 6.48 -7.75
C LEU A 4 -1.96 4.95 -7.78
N GLN A 5 -3.10 4.26 -7.84
CA GLN A 5 -3.14 2.81 -7.98
C GLN A 5 -2.45 2.37 -9.27
N LYS A 6 -2.75 3.04 -10.40
CA LYS A 6 -2.08 2.75 -11.68
C LYS A 6 -0.57 2.97 -11.62
N SER A 7 -0.10 4.05 -10.99
CA SER A 7 1.35 4.27 -10.82
C SER A 7 2.01 3.18 -9.96
N LEU A 8 1.31 2.65 -8.97
CA LEU A 8 1.79 1.52 -8.17
C LEU A 8 1.84 0.21 -8.98
N GLU A 9 0.82 -0.05 -9.80
CA GLU A 9 0.77 -1.20 -10.70
C GLU A 9 1.88 -1.17 -11.76
N GLU A 10 2.19 0.01 -12.31
CA GLU A 10 3.25 0.18 -13.31
C GLU A 10 4.65 -0.06 -12.73
N LYS A 11 4.85 0.27 -11.45
CA LYS A 11 6.17 0.25 -10.79
C LYS A 11 6.45 -1.02 -9.99
N SER A 12 5.40 -1.67 -9.47
CA SER A 12 5.54 -2.83 -8.58
C SER A 12 4.98 -4.10 -9.20
N LEU A 13 5.40 -5.25 -8.68
CA LEU A 13 4.85 -6.56 -9.07
C LEU A 13 3.49 -6.86 -8.38
N GLY A 14 2.96 -5.93 -7.59
CA GLY A 14 1.65 -6.08 -6.95
C GLY A 14 0.55 -6.09 -8.00
N THR A 15 -0.39 -7.04 -7.90
CA THR A 15 -1.50 -7.14 -8.84
C THR A 15 -2.79 -6.59 -8.23
N ARG A 16 -3.72 -6.14 -9.07
CA ARG A 16 -5.03 -5.68 -8.63
C ARG A 16 -5.76 -6.76 -7.80
N GLU A 17 -5.62 -8.02 -8.18
CA GLU A 17 -6.22 -9.16 -7.46
C GLU A 17 -5.60 -9.35 -6.07
N HIS A 18 -4.31 -9.02 -5.88
CA HIS A 18 -3.69 -9.04 -4.55
C HIS A 18 -4.35 -8.00 -3.65
N THR A 19 -4.48 -6.76 -4.13
CA THR A 19 -5.13 -5.68 -3.39
C THR A 19 -6.57 -6.02 -3.04
N GLU A 20 -7.35 -6.56 -3.99
CA GLU A 20 -8.73 -7.02 -3.73
C GLU A 20 -8.81 -8.04 -2.60
N ARG A 21 -7.92 -9.05 -2.58
CA ARG A 21 -7.87 -10.05 -1.49
C ARG A 21 -7.51 -9.43 -0.15
N VAL A 22 -6.54 -8.52 -0.12
CA VAL A 22 -6.13 -7.83 1.12
C VAL A 22 -7.28 -7.00 1.67
N THR A 23 -7.98 -6.24 0.83
CA THR A 23 -9.16 -5.47 1.22
C THR A 23 -10.27 -6.36 1.78
N GLU A 24 -10.54 -7.51 1.14
CA GLU A 24 -11.54 -8.47 1.63
C GLU A 24 -11.17 -9.01 3.02
N TYR A 25 -9.91 -9.43 3.22
CA TYR A 25 -9.45 -9.91 4.52
C TYR A 25 -9.52 -8.84 5.59
N ALA A 26 -9.10 -7.61 5.29
CA ALA A 26 -9.15 -6.49 6.21
C ALA A 26 -10.60 -6.20 6.64
N LEU A 27 -11.54 -6.14 5.68
CA LEU A 27 -12.96 -5.95 5.97
C LEU A 27 -13.55 -7.06 6.83
N ASN A 28 -13.19 -8.33 6.56
CA ASN A 28 -13.67 -9.45 7.37
C ASN A 28 -13.15 -9.37 8.81
N ILE A 29 -11.89 -9.01 9.00
CA ILE A 29 -11.31 -8.76 10.34
C ILE A 29 -12.01 -7.58 11.03
N GLY A 30 -12.18 -6.45 10.34
CA GLY A 30 -12.83 -5.26 10.87
C GLY A 30 -14.27 -5.52 11.32
N ARG A 31 -15.02 -6.32 10.56
CA ARG A 31 -16.39 -6.74 10.93
C ARG A 31 -16.41 -7.59 12.20
N VAL A 32 -15.48 -8.54 12.35
CA VAL A 32 -15.35 -9.34 13.58
C VAL A 32 -15.00 -8.45 14.78
N MET A 33 -14.18 -7.43 14.56
CA MET A 33 -13.83 -6.43 15.57
C MET A 33 -14.94 -5.41 15.85
N LYS A 34 -16.07 -5.48 15.13
CA LYS A 34 -17.22 -4.57 15.26
C LYS A 34 -16.86 -3.10 14.99
N LEU A 35 -15.96 -2.86 14.05
CA LEU A 35 -15.68 -1.52 13.55
C LEU A 35 -16.97 -0.90 12.95
N LYS A 36 -17.12 0.40 13.11
CA LYS A 36 -18.20 1.18 12.50
C LYS A 36 -18.03 1.21 10.98
N THR A 37 -19.11 1.50 10.26
CA THR A 37 -19.06 1.65 8.80
C THR A 37 -17.99 2.64 8.35
N SER A 38 -17.86 3.79 9.02
CA SER A 38 -16.82 4.78 8.70
C SER A 38 -15.39 4.23 8.85
N GLU A 39 -15.16 3.40 9.87
CA GLU A 39 -13.85 2.77 10.09
C GLU A 39 -13.59 1.66 9.05
N LEU A 40 -14.63 0.97 8.58
CA LEU A 40 -14.53 0.01 7.48
C LEU A 40 -14.22 0.70 6.14
N ASP A 41 -14.83 1.88 5.90
CA ASP A 41 -14.55 2.69 4.72
C ASP A 41 -13.10 3.19 4.70
N GLU A 42 -12.59 3.65 5.85
CA GLU A 42 -11.17 3.98 6.03
C GLU A 42 -10.26 2.77 5.82
N LEU A 43 -10.70 1.58 6.25
CA LEU A 43 -9.93 0.34 6.10
C LEU A 43 -9.84 -0.10 4.64
N ILE A 44 -10.90 0.08 3.85
CA ILE A 44 -10.87 -0.14 2.40
C ILE A 44 -9.82 0.74 1.75
N LEU A 45 -9.88 2.05 2.01
CA LEU A 45 -8.93 3.00 1.45
C LEU A 45 -7.49 2.67 1.84
N SER A 46 -7.29 2.32 3.12
CA SER A 46 -5.98 1.95 3.65
C SER A 46 -5.43 0.68 2.99
N ALA A 47 -6.28 -0.34 2.78
CA ALA A 47 -5.88 -1.59 2.11
C ALA A 47 -5.53 -1.36 0.63
N GLU A 48 -6.31 -0.52 -0.06
CA GLU A 48 -6.08 -0.22 -1.48
C GLU A 48 -4.78 0.55 -1.73
N LEU A 49 -4.36 1.38 -0.79
CA LEU A 49 -3.19 2.25 -0.92
C LEU A 49 -2.00 1.82 -0.03
N HIS A 50 -2.10 0.70 0.70
CA HIS A 50 -1.12 0.32 1.72
C HIS A 50 0.34 0.31 1.21
N ASP A 51 0.51 -0.04 -0.07
CA ASP A 51 1.80 -0.18 -0.73
C ASP A 51 2.19 1.03 -1.61
N ILE A 52 1.41 2.12 -1.62
CA ILE A 52 1.62 3.25 -2.55
C ILE A 52 3.02 3.86 -2.45
N GLY A 53 3.65 3.81 -1.28
CA GLY A 53 5.00 4.34 -1.09
C GLY A 53 6.10 3.57 -1.85
N LYS A 54 5.81 2.37 -2.38
CA LYS A 54 6.72 1.64 -3.26
C LYS A 54 7.09 2.43 -4.51
N ILE A 55 6.25 3.38 -4.96
CA ILE A 55 6.59 4.25 -6.10
C ILE A 55 7.84 5.11 -5.85
N ALA A 56 8.18 5.34 -4.57
CA ALA A 56 9.32 6.13 -4.14
C ALA A 56 10.51 5.29 -3.65
N ILE A 57 10.50 3.97 -3.93
CA ILE A 57 11.61 3.04 -3.71
C ILE A 57 12.41 2.90 -5.02
N ASN A 58 13.73 2.74 -4.89
CA ASN A 58 14.62 2.51 -6.02
C ASN A 58 14.28 1.15 -6.67
N GLU A 59 14.20 1.10 -8.00
CA GLU A 59 13.85 -0.10 -8.77
C GLU A 59 14.84 -1.26 -8.56
N GLU A 60 16.13 -0.98 -8.37
CA GLU A 60 17.14 -2.01 -8.11
C GLU A 60 16.85 -2.79 -6.83
N VAL A 61 16.30 -2.11 -5.82
CA VAL A 61 15.87 -2.73 -4.54
C VAL A 61 14.48 -3.32 -4.68
N LEU A 62 13.55 -2.60 -5.31
CA LEU A 62 12.15 -3.00 -5.44
C LEU A 62 11.97 -4.29 -6.27
N LEU A 63 12.76 -4.43 -7.33
CA LEU A 63 12.66 -5.53 -8.30
C LEU A 63 13.80 -6.55 -8.14
N LYS A 64 14.59 -6.47 -7.07
CA LYS A 64 15.70 -7.39 -6.82
C LYS A 64 15.18 -8.83 -6.81
N LYS A 65 15.80 -9.67 -7.64
CA LYS A 65 15.54 -11.12 -7.64
C LYS A 65 16.41 -11.76 -6.55
N GLY A 66 15.78 -12.29 -5.50
CA GLY A 66 16.46 -12.92 -4.37
C GLY A 66 16.32 -12.12 -3.08
N ASN A 67 17.12 -12.49 -2.07
CA ASN A 67 17.04 -11.83 -0.77
C ASN A 67 17.64 -10.42 -0.85
N LEU A 68 16.99 -9.49 -0.14
CA LEU A 68 17.55 -8.19 0.16
C LEU A 68 18.68 -8.34 1.20
N THR A 69 19.70 -7.51 1.11
CA THR A 69 20.61 -7.27 2.23
C THR A 69 19.89 -6.51 3.34
N ASP A 70 20.47 -6.44 4.54
CA ASP A 70 19.90 -5.67 5.64
C ASP A 70 19.70 -4.20 5.25
N GLU A 71 20.66 -3.60 4.55
CA GLU A 71 20.61 -2.21 4.07
C GLU A 71 19.50 -2.00 3.03
N GLU A 72 19.36 -2.93 2.08
CA GLU A 72 18.30 -2.90 1.07
C GLU A 72 16.92 -3.10 1.71
N PHE A 73 16.84 -3.93 2.75
CA PHE A 73 15.62 -4.14 3.51
C PHE A 73 15.20 -2.89 4.27
N GLU A 74 16.14 -2.15 4.88
CA GLU A 74 15.86 -0.83 5.47
C GLU A 74 15.30 0.15 4.43
N ILE A 75 15.86 0.16 3.22
CA ILE A 75 15.33 0.97 2.11
C ILE A 75 13.90 0.52 1.76
N MET A 76 13.65 -0.79 1.62
CA MET A 76 12.33 -1.32 1.30
C MET A 76 11.29 -0.92 2.36
N LYS A 77 11.61 -1.01 3.66
CA LYS A 77 10.70 -0.64 4.75
C LYS A 77 10.25 0.82 4.70
N ALA A 78 11.05 1.71 4.12
CA ALA A 78 10.68 3.11 3.97
C ALA A 78 9.42 3.34 3.11
N HIS A 79 8.93 2.32 2.36
CA HIS A 79 7.68 2.45 1.59
C HIS A 79 6.50 2.84 2.49
N ALA A 80 6.42 2.35 3.72
CA ALA A 80 5.31 2.68 4.63
C ALA A 80 5.30 4.18 4.97
N GLU A 81 6.45 4.72 5.38
CA GLU A 81 6.60 6.15 5.70
C GLU A 81 6.38 7.04 4.46
N LYS A 82 6.94 6.64 3.31
CA LYS A 82 6.76 7.35 2.04
C LYS A 82 5.29 7.34 1.62
N GLY A 83 4.59 6.24 1.80
CA GLY A 83 3.16 6.10 1.51
C GLY A 83 2.32 7.06 2.35
N TYR A 84 2.58 7.12 3.65
CA TYR A 84 1.95 8.09 4.56
C TYR A 84 2.14 9.55 4.07
N ARG A 85 3.37 9.92 3.67
CA ARG A 85 3.65 11.26 3.16
C ARG A 85 2.91 11.55 1.84
N ILE A 86 2.81 10.58 0.94
CA ILE A 86 2.08 10.70 -0.33
C ILE A 86 0.58 10.95 -0.06
N ILE A 87 -0.01 10.15 0.83
CA ILE A 87 -1.43 10.27 1.19
C ILE A 87 -1.71 11.63 1.82
N ASN A 88 -0.92 12.06 2.80
CA ASN A 88 -1.13 13.36 3.46
C ASN A 88 -0.90 14.57 2.55
N ALA A 89 -0.12 14.43 1.49
CA ALA A 89 0.06 15.49 0.51
C ALA A 89 -1.11 15.57 -0.48
N SER A 90 -1.99 14.56 -0.54
CA SER A 90 -3.13 14.52 -1.43
C SER A 90 -4.36 15.16 -0.78
N SER A 91 -4.79 16.30 -1.32
CA SER A 91 -6.00 17.01 -0.86
C SER A 91 -7.32 16.26 -1.12
N GLU A 92 -7.29 15.14 -1.86
CA GLU A 92 -8.46 14.30 -2.13
C GLU A 92 -8.63 13.17 -1.10
N LEU A 93 -7.58 12.90 -0.31
CA LEU A 93 -7.52 11.77 0.63
C LEU A 93 -7.44 12.21 2.10
N VAL A 94 -7.40 13.52 2.34
CA VAL A 94 -7.31 14.17 3.67
C VAL A 94 -8.49 15.09 3.88
#